data_AF-A0A4V2V360-F1
#
_entry.id   AF-A0A4V2V360-F1
#
_cell.length_a   1.000
_cell.length_b   1.000
_cell.length_c   1.000
_cell.angle_alpha   90.00
_cell.angle_beta   90.00
_cell.angle_gamma   90.00
#
_symmetry.space_group_name_H-M   'P 1'
#
loop_
_entity.id
_entity.type
_entity.pdbx_description
1 polymer ?
#
loop_
_entity_poly.entity_id
_entity_poly.type
_entity_poly.pdbx_seq_one_letter_code
_entity_poly.pdbx_strand_id
1 'polypeptide(L)'
;MEAMQNSVTKGEFAAMIAVSPGRVSQYLSSGQIYGDAIEGDGRRARIRPDKAISQLGLSIDPAQGFGANGKAILTGAPAKAPQIAETASPRVPATELPLKPSGTQDEMAEQLARERLRQQQIKTGQMERQELEEAGIYTRSEDARRDMGRGISEAFKVMEQGIPDLATALAEEFGLPQRDLQKALARRWRGIRSKAASGFRDIRDETPEMVEDEEAYETT
;
A
#
# COMPACT_ATOMS: atom_id res chain seq x y z
N MET A 1 1.77 2.25 46.69
CA MET A 1 2.20 2.37 45.28
C MET A 1 2.25 3.84 44.96
N GLU A 2 3.45 4.41 45.07
CA GLU A 2 3.70 5.86 45.07
C GLU A 2 4.22 6.22 43.66
N ALA A 3 3.38 6.89 42.87
CA ALA A 3 3.74 7.31 41.52
C ALA A 3 4.84 8.38 41.62
N MET A 4 6.02 8.09 41.04
CA MET A 4 7.11 9.05 40.88
C MET A 4 6.59 10.25 40.07
N GLN A 5 6.24 11.33 40.77
CA GLN A 5 5.78 12.58 40.17
C GLN A 5 6.97 13.34 39.58
N ASN A 6 7.43 12.91 38.40
CA ASN A 6 8.41 13.66 37.60
C ASN A 6 7.66 14.69 36.75
N SER A 7 7.35 15.84 37.33
CA SER A 7 6.86 16.98 36.54
C SER A 7 8.00 17.58 35.72
N VAL A 8 7.81 17.73 34.41
CA VAL A 8 8.83 18.25 33.50
C VAL A 8 8.46 19.65 33.02
N THR A 9 9.43 20.42 32.54
CA THR A 9 9.14 21.71 31.91
C THR A 9 8.44 21.52 30.56
N LYS A 10 7.76 22.57 30.06
CA LYS A 10 7.07 22.52 28.75
C LYS A 10 8.02 22.14 27.60
N GLY A 11 9.28 22.56 27.68
CA GLY A 11 10.31 22.25 26.67
C GLY A 11 10.79 20.80 26.74
N GLU A 12 10.91 20.23 27.93
CA GLU A 12 11.24 18.81 28.12
C GLU A 12 10.10 17.91 27.68
N PHE A 13 8.84 18.27 27.98
CA PHE A 13 7.67 17.54 27.48
C PHE A 13 7.59 17.56 25.95
N ALA A 14 7.84 18.72 25.33
CA ALA A 14 7.88 18.86 23.88
C ALA A 14 8.93 17.93 23.24
N ALA A 15 10.11 17.84 23.85
CA ALA A 15 11.17 16.93 23.42
C ALA A 15 10.78 15.46 23.56
N MET A 16 10.06 15.09 24.62
CA MET A 16 9.61 13.70 24.86
C MET A 16 8.59 13.21 23.83
N ILE A 17 7.67 14.07 23.40
CA ILE A 17 6.65 13.71 22.39
C ILE A 17 7.05 14.12 20.96
N ALA A 18 8.32 14.51 20.76
CA ALA A 18 8.88 14.95 19.48
C ALA A 18 8.10 16.09 18.78
N VAL A 19 7.56 17.05 19.54
CA VAL A 19 6.88 18.24 18.99
C VAL A 19 7.60 19.53 19.37
N SER A 20 7.28 20.63 18.69
CA SER A 20 7.84 21.93 19.03
C SER A 20 7.24 22.48 20.35
N PRO A 21 7.98 23.27 21.14
CA PRO A 21 7.45 23.91 22.35
C PRO A 21 6.23 24.82 22.09
N GLY A 22 6.13 25.37 20.88
CA GLY A 22 4.96 26.13 20.42
C GLY A 22 3.70 25.26 20.29
N ARG A 23 3.85 24.01 19.82
CA ARG A 23 2.73 23.05 19.72
C ARG A 23 2.23 22.62 21.10
N VAL A 24 3.11 22.42 22.07
CA VAL A 24 2.71 22.17 23.47
C VAL A 24 1.96 23.36 24.06
N SER A 25 2.39 24.60 23.75
CA SER A 25 1.67 25.81 24.16
C SER A 25 0.28 25.89 23.54
N GLN A 26 0.11 25.39 22.31
CA GLN A 26 -1.19 25.29 21.66
C GLN A 26 -2.08 24.23 22.31
N TYR A 27 -1.55 23.07 22.72
CA TYR A 27 -2.31 22.05 23.46
C TYR A 27 -2.83 22.54 24.81
N LEU A 28 -2.06 23.41 25.46
CA LEU A 28 -2.47 24.09 26.69
C LEU A 28 -3.56 25.13 26.41
N SER A 29 -3.45 25.93 25.34
CA SER A 29 -4.43 26.97 25.03
C SER A 29 -5.72 26.43 24.39
N SER A 30 -5.65 25.30 23.71
CA SER A 30 -6.82 24.61 23.12
C SER A 30 -7.55 23.73 24.13
N GLY A 31 -7.04 23.59 25.36
CA GLY A 31 -7.64 22.75 26.39
C GLY A 31 -7.46 21.25 26.18
N GLN A 32 -6.55 20.83 25.30
CA GLN A 32 -6.22 19.42 25.07
C GLN A 32 -5.37 18.82 26.20
N ILE A 33 -4.55 19.63 26.86
CA ILE A 33 -3.90 19.30 28.13
C ILE A 33 -4.53 20.19 29.20
N TYR A 34 -5.15 19.61 30.23
CA TYR A 34 -5.93 20.36 31.20
C TYR A 34 -5.85 19.79 32.62
N GLY A 35 -6.17 20.64 33.60
CA GLY A 35 -6.32 20.30 35.01
C GLY A 35 -5.10 19.60 35.60
N ASP A 36 -5.32 18.37 36.06
CA ASP A 36 -4.38 17.47 36.72
C ASP A 36 -3.04 17.20 35.99
N ALA A 37 -2.97 17.50 34.69
CA ALA A 37 -1.75 17.37 33.89
C ALA A 37 -0.81 18.57 34.01
N ILE A 38 -1.28 19.68 34.59
CA ILE A 38 -0.52 20.93 34.75
C ILE A 38 -0.24 21.15 36.24
N GLU A 39 1.03 21.37 36.56
CA GLU A 39 1.48 21.66 37.91
C GLU A 39 2.07 23.08 37.99
N GLY A 40 1.36 23.95 38.69
CA GLY A 40 1.69 25.38 38.83
C GLY A 40 0.99 26.28 37.80
N ASP A 41 0.89 27.58 38.12
CA ASP A 41 0.21 28.57 37.28
C ASP A 41 1.21 29.51 36.57
N GLY A 42 0.92 29.86 35.32
CA GLY A 42 1.70 30.82 34.52
C GLY A 42 2.96 30.30 33.80
N ARG A 43 3.93 31.20 33.58
CA ARG A 43 5.10 31.00 32.68
C ARG A 43 6.08 29.90 33.14
N ARG A 44 5.94 29.41 34.38
CA ARG A 44 6.75 28.34 34.98
C ARG A 44 5.97 27.04 35.23
N ALA A 45 4.75 26.90 34.69
CA ALA A 45 3.96 25.69 34.83
C ALA A 45 4.71 24.46 34.28
N ARG A 46 4.74 23.39 35.07
CA ARG A 46 5.31 22.08 34.73
C ARG A 46 4.21 21.14 34.27
N ILE A 47 4.56 20.15 33.46
CA ILE A 47 3.63 19.18 32.88
C ILE A 47 3.92 17.80 33.46
N ARG A 48 2.87 17.08 33.86
CA ARG A 48 2.95 15.68 34.25
C ARG A 48 2.81 14.80 33.00
N PRO A 49 3.88 14.15 32.53
CA PRO A 49 3.92 13.52 31.21
C PRO A 49 2.89 12.40 31.07
N ASP A 50 2.76 11.52 32.06
CA ASP A 50 1.85 10.37 31.99
C ASP A 50 0.38 10.79 31.81
N LYS A 51 -0.04 11.83 32.55
CA LYS A 51 -1.40 12.36 32.46
C LYS A 51 -1.62 13.13 31.16
N ALA A 52 -0.63 13.91 30.71
CA ALA A 52 -0.73 14.66 29.46
C ALA A 52 -0.76 13.75 28.22
N ILE A 53 0.04 12.67 28.21
CA ILE A 53 0.03 11.66 27.15
C ILE A 53 -1.33 10.94 27.11
N SER A 54 -1.86 10.58 28.29
CA SER A 54 -3.19 9.97 28.40
C SER A 54 -4.30 10.88 27.87
N GLN A 55 -4.23 12.19 28.17
CA GLN A 55 -5.20 13.19 27.68
C GLN A 55 -5.11 13.41 26.17
N LEU A 56 -3.90 13.32 25.59
CA LEU A 56 -3.68 13.45 24.16
C LEU A 56 -3.97 12.17 23.37
N GLY A 57 -4.21 11.04 24.05
CA GLY A 57 -4.43 9.74 23.40
C GLY A 57 -3.22 9.24 22.61
N LEU A 58 -2.01 9.69 22.95
CA LEU A 58 -0.78 9.30 22.27
C LEU A 58 -0.28 7.99 22.86
N SER A 59 -0.14 6.95 22.03
CA SER A 59 0.50 5.69 22.40
C SER A 59 1.99 5.79 22.09
N ILE A 60 2.83 5.93 23.10
CA ILE A 60 4.29 5.83 22.94
C ILE A 60 4.68 4.37 23.17
N ASP A 61 5.34 3.77 22.18
CA ASP A 61 5.82 2.39 22.25
C ASP A 61 6.88 2.26 23.37
N PRO A 62 6.68 1.38 24.38
CA PRO A 62 7.66 1.15 25.43
C PRO A 62 9.02 0.64 24.94
N ALA A 63 9.14 0.17 23.69
CA ALA A 63 10.41 -0.17 23.05
C ALA A 63 11.27 1.08 22.70
N GLN A 64 10.68 2.27 22.66
CA GLN A 64 11.36 3.57 22.55
C GLN A 64 11.71 4.12 23.95
N GLY A 65 12.32 3.26 24.76
CA GLY A 65 12.80 3.63 26.09
C GLY A 65 13.82 4.75 26.01
N PHE A 66 13.54 5.86 26.70
CA PHE A 66 14.51 6.80 27.27
C PHE A 66 15.89 6.83 26.59
N GLY A 67 16.00 7.48 25.44
CA GLY A 67 17.32 7.64 24.84
C GLY A 67 17.31 8.22 23.44
N ALA A 68 17.96 9.38 23.31
CA ALA A 68 18.78 9.74 22.17
C ALA A 68 18.09 9.82 20.78
N ASN A 69 17.70 11.03 20.41
CA ASN A 69 18.31 11.82 19.30
C ASN A 69 17.26 12.64 18.54
N GLY A 70 17.40 13.97 18.61
CA GLY A 70 16.55 14.89 17.86
C GLY A 70 16.92 16.36 17.99
N LYS A 71 18.22 16.71 17.94
CA LYS A 71 18.67 18.09 17.69
C LYS A 71 19.80 18.10 16.67
N ALA A 72 19.41 18.08 15.39
CA ALA A 72 20.14 18.80 14.37
C ALA A 72 19.56 20.23 14.29
N ILE A 73 20.41 21.19 13.93
CA ILE A 73 20.14 22.58 13.49
C ILE A 73 20.10 23.61 14.65
N LEU A 74 20.85 24.72 14.72
CA LEU A 74 21.94 25.38 13.95
C LEU A 74 22.47 26.52 14.87
N THR A 75 23.78 26.84 14.89
CA THR A 75 24.35 28.23 14.87
C THR A 75 25.88 28.26 15.07
N GLY A 76 26.61 28.56 13.99
CA GLY A 76 27.68 29.59 13.88
C GLY A 76 28.95 29.60 14.77
N ALA A 77 30.07 29.10 14.21
CA ALA A 77 31.45 29.66 14.12
C ALA A 77 32.20 30.28 15.36
N PRO A 78 33.53 30.53 15.31
CA PRO A 78 34.59 29.58 15.68
C PRO A 78 35.54 30.08 16.81
N ALA A 79 36.48 29.19 17.18
CA ALA A 79 37.74 29.42 17.90
C ALA A 79 37.70 29.53 19.44
N LYS A 80 38.37 28.58 20.12
CA LYS A 80 39.74 28.73 20.67
C LYS A 80 40.00 27.70 21.77
N ALA A 81 40.96 26.80 21.56
CA ALA A 81 41.59 25.98 22.61
C ALA A 81 42.47 26.88 23.52
N PRO A 82 42.78 26.51 24.78
CA PRO A 82 43.71 25.41 25.06
C PRO A 82 43.43 24.57 26.33
N GLN A 83 44.04 23.37 26.32
CA GLN A 83 44.67 22.52 27.36
C GLN A 83 44.60 23.06 28.82
N ILE A 84 44.45 22.25 29.88
CA ILE A 84 45.37 21.19 30.37
C ILE A 84 44.67 20.33 31.45
N ALA A 85 45.26 19.15 31.72
CA ALA A 85 45.30 18.39 32.97
C ALA A 85 44.71 16.97 32.90
N GLU A 86 45.62 16.04 32.65
CA GLU A 86 45.54 14.61 32.90
C GLU A 86 45.25 14.32 34.38
N THR A 87 44.26 13.47 34.65
CA THR A 87 44.32 12.55 35.79
C THR A 87 43.74 11.20 35.38
N ALA A 88 44.57 10.17 35.57
CA ALA A 88 44.38 8.79 35.19
C ALA A 88 43.06 8.17 35.68
N SER A 89 42.40 7.44 34.78
CA SER A 89 41.48 6.36 35.12
C SER A 89 42.00 5.04 34.52
N PRO A 90 41.94 3.94 35.27
CA PRO A 90 42.62 2.69 34.91
C PRO A 90 42.00 2.02 33.67
N ARG A 91 42.86 1.64 32.72
CA ARG A 91 42.54 0.75 31.60
C ARG A 91 42.15 -0.62 32.15
N VAL A 92 40.87 -0.97 32.01
CA VAL A 92 40.38 -2.35 32.13
C VAL A 92 40.49 -2.99 30.72
N PRO A 93 41.03 -4.21 30.58
CA PRO A 93 41.29 -4.81 29.28
C PRO A 93 39.99 -5.10 28.54
N ALA A 94 40.03 -4.98 27.20
CA ALA A 94 38.98 -5.41 26.30
C ALA A 94 38.64 -6.88 26.59
N THR A 95 37.55 -7.09 27.34
CA THR A 95 36.96 -8.39 27.51
C THR A 95 36.11 -8.61 26.27
N GLU A 96 36.62 -9.47 25.39
CA GLU A 96 35.89 -10.06 24.29
C GLU A 96 34.53 -10.54 24.78
N LEU A 97 33.46 -10.02 24.18
CA LEU A 97 32.12 -10.55 24.38
C LEU A 97 32.16 -12.04 24.02
N PRO A 98 31.74 -12.96 24.90
CA PRO A 98 31.52 -14.33 24.49
C PRO A 98 30.37 -14.31 23.47
N LEU A 99 30.71 -14.55 22.21
CA LEU A 99 29.74 -14.99 21.20
C LEU A 99 29.09 -16.25 21.78
N LYS A 100 27.93 -16.08 22.40
CA LYS A 100 27.08 -17.20 22.78
C LYS A 100 26.77 -17.93 21.46
N PRO A 101 27.09 -19.21 21.31
CA PRO A 101 26.63 -19.96 20.15
C PRO A 101 25.11 -19.98 20.25
N SER A 102 24.45 -19.20 19.40
CA SER A 102 23.01 -19.22 19.23
C SER A 102 22.63 -20.65 18.88
N GLY A 103 21.96 -21.32 19.81
CA GLY A 103 21.52 -22.68 19.62
C GLY A 103 20.61 -22.77 18.39
N THR A 104 20.45 -23.97 17.87
CA THR A 104 19.52 -24.35 16.79
C THR A 104 18.10 -23.75 16.92
N GLN A 105 17.70 -23.30 18.12
CA GLN A 105 16.46 -22.59 18.39
C GLN A 105 16.37 -21.18 17.77
N ASP A 106 17.46 -20.42 17.70
CA ASP A 106 17.46 -19.08 17.08
C ASP A 106 17.37 -19.17 15.56
N GLU A 107 18.04 -20.16 14.96
CA GLU A 107 17.93 -20.44 13.51
C GLU A 107 16.53 -20.93 13.14
N MET A 108 15.89 -21.77 13.97
CA MET A 108 14.50 -22.18 13.77
C MET A 108 13.52 -21.02 13.96
N ALA A 109 13.74 -20.13 14.93
CA ALA A 109 12.91 -18.95 15.14
C ALA A 109 13.02 -17.96 13.97
N GLU A 110 14.23 -17.77 13.43
CA GLU A 110 14.48 -16.91 12.28
C GLU A 110 13.92 -17.51 10.97
N GLN A 111 13.98 -18.83 10.79
CA GLN A 111 13.33 -19.52 9.67
C GLN A 111 11.80 -19.40 9.76
N LEU A 112 11.22 -19.58 10.95
CA LEU A 112 9.77 -19.43 11.16
C LEU A 112 9.31 -17.98 10.96
N ALA A 113 10.13 -16.99 11.34
CA ALA A 113 9.87 -15.58 11.08
C ALA A 113 9.90 -15.27 9.58
N ARG A 114 10.88 -15.81 8.83
CA ARG A 114 10.97 -15.69 7.36
C ARG A 114 9.78 -16.35 6.65
N GLU A 115 9.38 -17.54 7.08
CA GLU A 115 8.21 -18.22 6.52
C GLU A 115 6.90 -17.47 6.82
N ARG A 116 6.73 -16.94 8.04
CA ARG A 116 5.58 -16.10 8.41
C ARG A 116 5.55 -14.80 7.61
N LEU A 117 6.69 -14.16 7.39
CA LEU A 117 6.80 -12.96 6.55
C LEU A 117 6.39 -13.28 5.11
N ARG A 118 6.87 -14.39 4.55
CA ARG A 118 6.48 -14.83 3.20
C ARG A 118 4.99 -15.12 3.10
N GLN A 119 4.41 -15.79 4.10
CA GLN A 119 2.97 -16.04 4.16
C GLN A 119 2.15 -14.74 4.28
N GLN A 120 2.62 -13.78 5.06
CA GLN A 120 1.99 -12.46 5.17
C GLN A 120 2.08 -11.70 3.85
N GLN A 121 3.23 -11.66 3.19
CA GLN A 121 3.40 -11.01 1.89
C GLN A 121 2.51 -11.63 0.80
N ILE A 122 2.39 -12.97 0.75
CA ILE A 122 1.48 -13.64 -0.19
C ILE A 122 0.04 -13.26 0.10
N LYS A 123 -0.37 -13.20 1.38
CA LYS A 123 -1.72 -12.77 1.78
C LYS A 123 -1.98 -11.31 1.44
N THR A 124 -1.03 -10.42 1.71
CA THR A 124 -1.15 -8.98 1.39
C THR A 124 -1.31 -8.80 -0.11
N GLY A 125 -0.46 -9.40 -0.93
CA GLY A 125 -0.59 -9.31 -2.39
C GLY A 125 -1.81 -10.03 -2.96
N GLN A 126 -2.44 -10.96 -2.23
CA GLN A 126 -3.74 -11.52 -2.59
C GLN A 126 -4.88 -10.56 -2.25
N MET A 127 -4.81 -9.88 -1.10
CA MET A 127 -5.81 -8.88 -0.70
C MET A 127 -5.75 -7.66 -1.60
N GLU A 128 -4.56 -7.14 -1.95
CA GLU A 128 -4.41 -6.02 -2.89
C GLU A 128 -5.01 -6.34 -4.27
N ARG A 129 -4.80 -7.57 -4.77
CA ARG A 129 -5.44 -8.02 -6.01
C ARG A 129 -6.96 -8.11 -5.89
N GLN A 130 -7.48 -8.54 -4.75
CA GLN A 130 -8.94 -8.58 -4.50
C GLN A 130 -9.53 -7.18 -4.38
N GLU A 131 -8.85 -6.25 -3.71
CA GLU A 131 -9.28 -4.86 -3.61
C GLU A 131 -9.30 -4.17 -4.98
N LEU A 132 -8.34 -4.49 -5.86
CA LEU A 132 -8.29 -3.99 -7.24
C LEU A 132 -9.34 -4.68 -8.15
N GLU A 133 -9.68 -5.95 -7.90
CA GLU A 133 -10.84 -6.62 -8.53
C GLU A 133 -12.17 -5.96 -8.08
N GLU A 134 -12.32 -5.65 -6.79
CA GLU A 134 -13.50 -4.97 -6.22
C GLU A 134 -13.63 -3.51 -6.70
N ALA A 135 -12.50 -2.83 -6.91
CA ALA A 135 -12.44 -1.51 -7.53
C ALA A 135 -12.70 -1.53 -9.05
N GLY A 136 -12.77 -2.73 -9.66
CA GLY A 136 -13.04 -2.91 -11.09
C GLY A 136 -11.85 -2.64 -12.02
N ILE A 137 -10.63 -2.59 -11.49
CA ILE A 137 -9.40 -2.36 -12.24
C ILE A 137 -8.90 -3.67 -12.86
N TYR A 138 -8.99 -4.77 -12.12
CA TYR A 138 -8.68 -6.11 -12.64
C TYR A 138 -9.94 -6.96 -12.78
N THR A 139 -9.93 -7.82 -13.78
CA THR A 139 -10.93 -8.87 -13.91
C THR A 139 -10.25 -10.15 -14.33
N ARG A 140 -10.84 -11.28 -13.97
CA ARG A 140 -10.32 -12.58 -14.39
C ARG A 140 -10.39 -12.69 -15.91
N SER A 141 -9.26 -12.94 -16.54
CA SER A 141 -9.17 -13.06 -18.01
C SER A 141 -10.14 -14.09 -18.58
N GLU A 142 -10.43 -15.18 -17.85
CA GLU A 142 -11.45 -16.16 -18.25
C GLU A 142 -12.86 -15.56 -18.34
N ASP A 143 -13.23 -14.75 -17.36
CA ASP A 143 -14.57 -14.17 -17.27
C ASP A 143 -14.73 -13.06 -18.33
N ALA A 144 -13.70 -12.24 -18.53
CA ALA A 144 -13.63 -11.30 -19.64
C ALA A 144 -13.76 -11.99 -21.01
N ARG A 145 -13.02 -13.08 -21.24
CA ARG A 145 -13.08 -13.86 -22.49
C ARG A 145 -14.49 -14.44 -22.70
N ARG A 146 -15.14 -14.94 -21.64
CA ARG A 146 -16.51 -15.48 -21.70
C ARG A 146 -17.54 -14.40 -22.03
N ASP A 147 -17.50 -13.28 -21.32
CA ASP A 147 -18.47 -12.20 -21.53
C ASP A 147 -18.32 -11.53 -22.89
N MET A 148 -17.09 -11.27 -23.31
CA MET A 148 -16.80 -10.76 -24.65
C MET A 148 -17.27 -11.76 -25.73
N GLY A 149 -16.95 -13.04 -25.57
CA GLY A 149 -17.39 -14.09 -26.49
C GLY A 149 -18.91 -14.18 -26.60
N ARG A 150 -19.63 -14.06 -25.47
CA ARG A 150 -21.09 -14.04 -25.42
C ARG A 150 -21.66 -12.83 -26.16
N GLY A 151 -21.19 -11.62 -25.84
CA GLY A 151 -21.69 -10.39 -26.47
C GLY A 151 -21.47 -10.36 -27.98
N ILE A 152 -20.27 -10.76 -28.44
CA ILE A 152 -19.95 -10.84 -29.87
C ILE A 152 -20.84 -11.89 -30.57
N SER A 153 -21.05 -13.06 -29.94
CA SER A 153 -21.90 -14.11 -30.50
C SER A 153 -23.35 -13.65 -30.65
N GLU A 154 -23.85 -12.89 -29.68
CA GLU A 154 -25.20 -12.33 -29.71
C GLU A 154 -25.35 -11.27 -30.81
N ALA A 155 -24.37 -10.38 -30.96
CA ALA A 155 -24.35 -9.41 -32.06
C ALA A 155 -24.39 -10.09 -33.45
N PHE A 156 -23.60 -11.15 -33.64
CA PHE A 156 -23.63 -11.91 -34.89
C PHE A 156 -24.95 -12.65 -35.12
N LYS A 157 -25.59 -13.12 -34.05
CA LYS A 157 -26.90 -13.77 -34.13
C LYS A 157 -27.98 -12.79 -34.57
N VAL A 158 -28.02 -11.58 -33.99
CA VAL A 158 -28.96 -10.52 -34.39
C VAL A 158 -28.78 -10.16 -35.87
N MET A 159 -27.53 -10.02 -36.33
CA MET A 159 -27.27 -9.75 -37.74
C MET A 159 -27.74 -10.90 -38.65
N GLU A 160 -27.45 -12.15 -38.29
CA GLU A 160 -27.86 -13.33 -39.07
C GLU A 160 -29.39 -13.48 -39.12
N GLN A 161 -30.09 -13.07 -38.06
CA GLN A 161 -31.55 -13.00 -38.02
C GLN A 161 -32.15 -11.98 -38.99
N GLY A 162 -31.41 -10.96 -39.44
CA GLY A 162 -31.86 -9.98 -40.44
C GLY A 162 -31.71 -10.43 -41.90
N ILE A 163 -31.06 -11.56 -42.16
CA ILE A 163 -30.88 -12.09 -43.52
C ILE A 163 -32.22 -12.40 -44.24
N PRO A 164 -33.23 -13.00 -43.58
CA PRO A 164 -34.54 -13.22 -44.20
C PRO A 164 -35.20 -11.91 -44.64
N ASP A 165 -35.16 -10.86 -43.82
CA ASP A 165 -35.76 -9.56 -44.15
C ASP A 165 -35.06 -8.91 -45.34
N LEU A 166 -33.73 -8.98 -45.37
CA LEU A 166 -32.94 -8.52 -46.52
C LEU A 166 -33.26 -9.31 -47.80
N ALA A 167 -33.44 -10.63 -47.68
CA ALA A 167 -33.85 -11.47 -48.81
C ALA A 167 -35.24 -11.12 -49.32
N THR A 168 -36.19 -10.77 -48.43
CA THR A 168 -37.52 -10.29 -48.79
C THR A 168 -37.45 -8.99 -49.57
N ALA A 169 -36.74 -7.99 -49.05
CA ALA A 169 -36.60 -6.69 -49.71
C ALA A 169 -35.97 -6.81 -51.11
N LEU A 170 -34.92 -7.62 -51.25
CA LEU A 170 -34.29 -7.89 -52.55
C LEU A 170 -35.18 -8.69 -53.51
N ALA A 171 -35.99 -9.62 -52.99
CA ALA A 171 -36.93 -10.38 -53.80
C ALA A 171 -38.02 -9.47 -54.39
N GLU A 172 -38.53 -8.54 -53.57
CA GLU A 172 -39.54 -7.55 -53.99
C GLU A 172 -38.98 -6.55 -55.00
N GLU A 173 -37.77 -6.04 -54.75
CA GLU A 173 -37.14 -5.02 -55.60
C GLU A 173 -36.73 -5.56 -56.97
N PHE A 174 -36.21 -6.79 -57.02
CA PHE A 174 -35.62 -7.37 -58.24
C PHE A 174 -36.45 -8.52 -58.84
N GLY A 175 -37.58 -8.88 -58.24
CA GLY A 175 -38.44 -9.98 -58.71
C GLY A 175 -37.79 -11.36 -58.63
N LEU A 176 -36.81 -11.53 -57.74
CA LEU A 176 -36.03 -12.76 -57.61
C LEU A 176 -36.68 -13.74 -56.61
N PRO A 177 -36.46 -15.07 -56.75
CA PRO A 177 -36.96 -16.04 -55.78
C PRO A 177 -36.35 -15.82 -54.38
N GLN A 178 -37.17 -15.39 -53.42
CA GLN A 178 -36.75 -15.10 -52.03
C GLN A 178 -36.00 -16.27 -51.38
N ARG A 179 -36.47 -17.50 -51.57
CA ARG A 179 -35.85 -18.70 -50.98
C ARG A 179 -34.41 -18.90 -51.46
N ASP A 180 -34.14 -18.58 -52.72
CA ASP A 180 -32.80 -18.75 -53.29
C ASP A 180 -31.89 -17.60 -52.88
N LEU A 181 -32.41 -16.37 -52.80
CA LEU A 181 -31.72 -15.23 -52.20
C LEU A 181 -31.32 -15.49 -50.74
N GLN A 182 -32.25 -15.94 -49.90
CA GLN A 182 -31.98 -16.23 -48.50
C GLN A 182 -30.90 -17.31 -48.35
N LYS A 183 -30.96 -18.38 -49.14
CA LYS A 183 -29.92 -19.43 -49.15
C LYS A 183 -28.56 -18.88 -49.59
N ALA A 184 -28.53 -18.07 -50.65
CA ALA A 184 -27.31 -17.47 -51.16
C ALA A 184 -26.66 -16.52 -50.15
N LEU A 185 -27.46 -15.62 -49.55
CA LEU A 185 -27.01 -14.68 -48.52
C LEU A 185 -26.51 -15.41 -47.27
N ALA A 186 -27.26 -16.37 -46.73
CA ALA A 186 -26.83 -17.15 -45.57
C ALA A 186 -25.53 -17.94 -45.84
N ARG A 187 -25.40 -18.55 -47.04
CA ARG A 187 -24.17 -19.25 -47.44
C ARG A 187 -22.98 -18.28 -47.52
N ARG A 188 -23.18 -17.10 -48.13
CA ARG A 188 -22.12 -16.10 -48.25
C ARG A 188 -21.72 -15.54 -46.89
N TRP A 189 -22.69 -15.29 -46.02
CA TRP A 189 -22.48 -14.82 -44.66
C TRP A 189 -21.62 -15.78 -43.84
N ARG A 190 -21.93 -17.09 -43.87
CA ARG A 190 -21.11 -18.12 -43.23
C ARG A 190 -19.68 -18.15 -43.77
N GLY A 191 -19.50 -17.97 -45.07
CA GLY A 191 -18.17 -17.87 -45.69
C GLY A 191 -17.36 -16.67 -45.19
N ILE A 192 -17.99 -15.49 -45.10
CA ILE A 192 -17.38 -14.27 -44.54
C ILE A 192 -16.95 -14.52 -43.10
N ARG A 193 -17.85 -15.08 -42.27
CA ARG A 193 -17.56 -15.41 -40.88
C ARG A 193 -16.39 -16.40 -40.73
N SER A 194 -16.35 -17.45 -41.54
CA SER A 194 -15.26 -18.43 -41.49
C SER A 194 -13.91 -17.80 -41.85
N LYS A 195 -13.89 -16.91 -42.84
CA LYS A 195 -12.67 -16.20 -43.24
C LYS A 195 -12.20 -15.24 -42.15
N ALA A 196 -13.12 -14.44 -41.59
CA ALA A 196 -12.80 -13.52 -40.49
C ALA A 196 -12.31 -14.27 -39.24
N ALA A 197 -12.95 -15.39 -38.88
CA ALA A 197 -12.52 -16.22 -37.76
C ALA A 197 -11.12 -16.81 -37.93
N SER A 198 -10.68 -17.08 -39.17
CA SER A 198 -9.29 -17.45 -39.44
C SER A 198 -8.34 -16.30 -39.11
N GLY A 199 -8.58 -15.11 -39.66
CA GLY A 199 -7.72 -13.95 -39.42
C GLY A 199 -7.63 -13.55 -37.95
N PHE A 200 -8.71 -13.67 -37.19
CA PHE A 200 -8.67 -13.42 -35.74
C PHE A 200 -7.88 -14.48 -34.96
N ARG A 201 -7.81 -15.72 -35.45
CA ARG A 201 -6.92 -16.74 -34.85
C ARG A 201 -5.46 -16.40 -35.10
N ASP A 202 -5.14 -15.96 -36.31
CA ASP A 202 -3.77 -15.57 -36.66
C ASP A 202 -3.31 -14.39 -35.79
N ILE A 203 -4.14 -13.34 -35.63
CA ILE A 203 -3.85 -12.19 -34.74
C ILE A 203 -3.69 -12.63 -33.28
N ARG A 204 -4.55 -13.54 -32.79
CA ARG A 204 -4.46 -14.06 -31.43
C ARG A 204 -3.14 -14.79 -31.21
N ASP A 205 -2.71 -15.60 -32.18
CA ASP A 205 -1.49 -16.39 -32.07
C ASP A 205 -0.23 -15.50 -32.16
N GLU A 206 -0.31 -14.31 -32.77
CA GLU A 206 0.74 -13.30 -32.79
C GLU A 206 0.78 -12.41 -31.54
N THR A 207 -0.32 -12.31 -30.78
CA THR A 207 -0.42 -11.42 -29.62
C THR A 207 0.05 -12.13 -28.35
N PRO A 208 0.96 -11.54 -27.54
CA PRO A 208 1.38 -12.11 -26.26
C PRO A 208 0.18 -12.36 -25.32
N GLU A 209 0.12 -13.53 -24.68
CA GLU A 209 -1.00 -13.90 -23.81
C GLU A 209 -1.08 -13.06 -22.53
N MET A 210 0.06 -12.60 -22.03
CA MET A 210 0.18 -11.78 -20.83
C MET A 210 1.03 -10.56 -21.17
N VAL A 211 0.61 -9.39 -20.69
CA VAL A 211 1.38 -8.15 -20.74
C VAL A 211 1.78 -7.80 -19.31
N GLU A 212 3.03 -7.38 -19.12
CA GLU A 212 3.51 -6.95 -17.81
C GLU A 212 2.84 -5.64 -17.41
N ASP A 213 2.54 -5.50 -16.11
CA ASP A 213 1.97 -4.27 -15.56
C ASP A 213 3.10 -3.32 -15.15
N GLU A 214 3.27 -2.22 -15.88
CA GLU A 214 4.34 -1.23 -15.65
C GLU A 214 4.16 -0.48 -14.32
N GLU A 215 2.92 -0.31 -13.83
CA GLU A 215 2.62 0.43 -12.59
C GLU A 215 3.01 -0.36 -11.32
N ALA A 216 3.13 -1.68 -11.41
CA ALA A 216 3.53 -2.53 -10.29
C ALA A 216 5.01 -2.33 -9.86
N TYR A 217 5.84 -1.70 -10.71
CA TYR A 217 7.29 -1.59 -10.49
C TYR A 217 7.77 -0.22 -9.97
N GLU A 218 6.92 0.81 -9.93
CA GLU A 218 7.33 2.15 -9.46
C GLU A 218 7.37 2.30 -7.93
N THR A 219 7.01 1.24 -7.16
CA THR A 219 6.92 1.31 -5.69
C THR A 219 8.02 0.51 -4.98
N THR A 220 9.27 0.60 -5.46
CA THR A 220 10.46 0.04 -4.76
C THR A 220 11.42 1.15 -4.35
#